data_AF-A0A497YAR0-F1
#
_entry.id   AF-A0A497YAR0-F1
#
_cell.length_a   1.000
_cell.length_b   1.000
_cell.length_c   1.000
_cell.angle_alpha   90.00
_cell.angle_beta   90.00
_cell.angle_gamma   90.00
#
_symmetry.space_group_name_H-M   'P 1'
#
loop_
_entity.id
_entity.type
_entity.pdbx_description
1 polymer ?
#
loop_
_entity_poly.entity_id
_entity_poly.type
_entity_poly.pdbx_seq_one_letter_code
_entity_poly.pdbx_strand_id
1 'polypeptide(L)'
;MFDNNSRVSCFTYEIDLIKPIQFICNLINQMSLVISPDTGIDILFEDEFITQNIQIQFKKDEAGQDLITLDELSTAIATYYNKFAVEGLNLASTNILIIHQPSKSIFVLNEAKASTTENDQHAADENKGTKEKLLKLIHKKDVLKDLVSKLRNGRLKDSLTASLNIQFSELYYTSIKFIEKKLIDLPYLPLDIFDVNVLEFDPIELQDISLNREKFLSELNIALEPDQEISILRTNNLEENKEIGIVYNGFAFPISATKLKPYIKAEALHIYYWLQIRDVFARVEVRKTEADSETLTVFKSKMKESALNNLLSYLNKNVYLNSNVLTEDNPYFAFFNDVNHIKDLKHLENFNFFISSENGKTALGIYADKKLGDSDSYNLLHWGMNDDGKLKNYRDISVPKIKRLENVYALKPELAFYFLTNYFEDLLQHVISQCTSEYIKNFHLSINNQTLGELDFVIKTDNKICIVEAKTTLNRFVIEKFQEKCFKLIKGFSFLDVKLEFYLIAPYSDNTCETFWNFMEEMDDYNKTRDGLNCTPYNFNIPIPKSRENIITCIAEPEYNKLLTIVNNICQ
;
A
#
# COMPACT_ATOMS: atom_id res chain seq x y z
N MET A 1 -16.74 -6.30 -0.62
CA MET A 1 -15.50 -6.43 0.15
C MET A 1 -14.46 -5.55 -0.52
N PHE A 2 -13.59 -4.88 0.22
CA PHE A 2 -12.52 -4.07 -0.36
C PHE A 2 -11.52 -4.92 -1.14
N ASP A 3 -10.84 -4.30 -2.10
CA ASP A 3 -9.78 -4.97 -2.86
C ASP A 3 -8.63 -5.37 -1.94
N ASN A 4 -8.06 -6.55 -2.18
CA ASN A 4 -6.94 -7.08 -1.41
C ASN A 4 -5.61 -6.64 -2.08
N ASN A 5 -4.98 -5.65 -1.46
CA ASN A 5 -3.67 -5.10 -1.80
C ASN A 5 -2.55 -5.63 -0.88
N SER A 6 -2.77 -6.77 -0.21
CA SER A 6 -1.78 -7.37 0.68
C SER A 6 -0.41 -7.48 0.01
N ARG A 7 0.64 -7.15 0.76
CA ARG A 7 2.04 -7.33 0.30
C ARG A 7 2.45 -8.80 0.24
N VAL A 8 1.66 -9.71 0.78
CA VAL A 8 1.93 -11.15 0.78
C VAL A 8 0.77 -11.91 0.15
N SER A 9 1.10 -12.84 -0.74
CA SER A 9 0.20 -13.86 -1.25
C SER A 9 0.57 -15.23 -0.69
N CYS A 10 -0.42 -16.03 -0.34
CA CYS A 10 -0.22 -17.45 -0.01
C CYS A 10 -0.69 -18.32 -1.18
N PHE A 11 0.08 -19.34 -1.55
CA PHE A 11 -0.29 -20.29 -2.58
C PHE A 11 -0.21 -21.73 -2.05
N THR A 12 -1.05 -22.60 -2.63
CA THR A 12 -0.77 -24.04 -2.63
C THR A 12 0.26 -24.32 -3.72
N TYR A 13 1.35 -25.01 -3.38
CA TYR A 13 2.38 -25.39 -4.34
C TYR A 13 2.45 -26.89 -4.54
N GLU A 14 2.97 -27.30 -5.70
CA GLU A 14 3.31 -28.68 -6.00
C GLU A 14 4.72 -28.73 -6.59
N ILE A 15 5.46 -29.74 -6.16
CA ILE A 15 6.75 -30.10 -6.75
C ILE A 15 6.61 -31.44 -7.43
N ASP A 16 7.02 -31.49 -8.69
CA ASP A 16 6.96 -32.67 -9.52
C ASP A 16 8.29 -32.90 -10.24
N LEU A 17 9.14 -33.71 -9.63
CA LEU A 17 10.42 -34.13 -10.19
C LEU A 17 10.30 -35.36 -11.12
N ILE A 18 9.09 -35.78 -11.51
CA ILE A 18 8.91 -36.98 -12.33
C ILE A 18 9.69 -36.92 -13.64
N LYS A 19 9.61 -35.79 -14.37
CA LYS A 19 10.26 -35.63 -15.67
C LYS A 19 11.79 -35.73 -15.60
N PRO A 20 12.50 -34.96 -14.75
CA PRO A 20 13.96 -35.09 -14.66
C PRO A 20 14.40 -36.48 -14.18
N ILE A 21 13.62 -37.12 -13.30
CA ILE A 21 13.94 -38.45 -12.77
C ILE A 21 13.71 -39.54 -13.81
N GLN A 22 12.57 -39.55 -14.50
CA GLN A 22 12.29 -40.48 -15.61
C GLN A 22 13.34 -40.36 -16.71
N PHE A 23 13.76 -39.13 -17.05
CA PHE A 23 14.82 -38.92 -18.03
C PHE A 23 16.11 -39.64 -17.62
N ILE A 24 16.56 -39.45 -16.37
CA ILE A 24 17.79 -40.09 -15.87
C ILE A 24 17.63 -41.60 -15.70
N CYS A 25 16.49 -42.09 -15.21
CA CYS A 25 16.22 -43.53 -15.11
C CYS A 25 16.22 -44.22 -16.47
N ASN A 26 15.62 -43.60 -17.49
CA ASN A 26 15.65 -44.10 -18.86
C ASN A 26 17.07 -44.16 -19.42
N LEU A 27 17.87 -43.11 -19.18
CA LEU A 27 19.27 -43.08 -19.60
C LEU A 27 20.10 -44.17 -18.91
N ILE A 28 19.94 -44.33 -17.58
CA ILE A 28 20.57 -45.38 -16.77
C ILE A 28 20.24 -46.76 -17.33
N ASN A 29 18.96 -47.03 -17.61
CA ASN A 29 18.52 -48.34 -18.11
C ASN A 29 19.09 -48.63 -19.50
N GLN A 30 19.01 -47.66 -20.43
CA GLN A 30 19.55 -47.82 -21.78
C GLN A 30 21.06 -48.08 -21.78
N MET A 31 21.82 -47.32 -20.98
CA MET A 31 23.27 -47.54 -20.87
C MET A 31 23.59 -48.89 -20.21
N SER A 32 22.80 -49.34 -19.24
CA SER A 32 23.00 -50.64 -18.59
C SER A 32 22.75 -51.80 -19.55
N LEU A 33 21.72 -51.74 -20.38
CA LEU A 33 21.44 -52.73 -21.43
C LEU A 33 22.55 -52.80 -22.49
N VAL A 34 23.21 -51.67 -22.79
CA VAL A 34 24.39 -51.65 -23.69
C VAL A 34 25.60 -52.35 -23.04
N ILE A 35 25.79 -52.18 -21.73
CA ILE A 35 26.89 -52.80 -20.99
C ILE A 35 26.64 -54.31 -20.78
N SER A 36 25.39 -54.69 -20.48
CA SER A 36 24.97 -56.07 -20.26
C SER A 36 23.50 -56.23 -20.70
N PRO A 37 23.25 -56.88 -21.85
CA PRO A 37 21.90 -56.99 -22.44
C PRO A 37 20.85 -57.67 -21.55
N ASP A 38 21.28 -58.50 -20.60
CA ASP A 38 20.40 -59.25 -19.69
C ASP A 38 20.17 -58.52 -18.34
N THR A 39 20.52 -57.23 -18.26
CA THR A 39 20.33 -56.44 -17.04
C THR A 39 18.84 -56.15 -16.82
N GLY A 40 18.28 -56.66 -15.72
CA GLY A 40 16.94 -56.30 -15.24
C GLY A 40 16.93 -54.94 -14.53
N ILE A 41 15.75 -54.34 -14.36
CA ILE A 41 15.65 -53.04 -13.66
C ILE A 41 15.91 -53.18 -12.16
N ASP A 42 15.77 -54.41 -11.63
CA ASP A 42 16.00 -54.83 -10.25
C ASP A 42 17.44 -54.68 -9.78
N ILE A 43 18.41 -54.54 -10.70
CA ILE A 43 19.83 -54.43 -10.38
C ILE A 43 20.47 -53.07 -10.70
N LEU A 44 19.67 -52.08 -11.11
CA LEU A 44 20.18 -50.75 -11.50
C LEU A 44 20.73 -49.97 -10.30
N PHE A 45 19.99 -49.98 -9.18
CA PHE A 45 20.29 -49.23 -7.97
C PHE A 45 20.73 -50.13 -6.83
N GLU A 46 21.36 -49.54 -5.81
CA GLU A 46 21.74 -50.21 -4.57
C GLU A 46 20.49 -50.75 -3.84
N ASP A 47 20.55 -52.01 -3.38
CA ASP A 47 19.42 -52.67 -2.68
C ASP A 47 18.96 -51.87 -1.46
N GLU A 48 19.90 -51.26 -0.73
CA GLU A 48 19.62 -50.45 0.45
C GLU A 48 18.74 -49.24 0.10
N PHE A 49 19.08 -48.52 -0.97
CA PHE A 49 18.30 -47.38 -1.45
C PHE A 49 16.88 -47.81 -1.88
N ILE A 50 16.76 -48.91 -2.64
CA ILE A 50 15.46 -49.40 -3.09
C ILE A 50 14.59 -49.85 -1.91
N THR A 51 15.15 -50.62 -0.98
CA THR A 51 14.37 -51.24 0.10
C THR A 51 14.06 -50.28 1.25
N GLN A 52 15.02 -49.43 1.64
CA GLN A 52 14.85 -48.51 2.77
C GLN A 52 14.19 -47.19 2.37
N ASN A 53 14.56 -46.61 1.22
CA ASN A 53 14.10 -45.27 0.83
C ASN A 53 12.90 -45.31 -0.12
N ILE A 54 12.97 -46.16 -1.16
CA ILE A 54 11.93 -46.22 -2.21
C ILE A 54 10.80 -47.20 -1.84
N GLN A 55 11.11 -48.23 -1.05
CA GLN A 55 10.18 -49.25 -0.54
C GLN A 55 9.49 -50.06 -1.65
N ILE A 56 10.19 -50.33 -2.75
CA ILE A 56 9.73 -51.21 -3.83
C ILE A 56 10.20 -52.65 -3.61
N GLN A 57 9.34 -53.61 -3.92
CA GLN A 57 9.69 -55.03 -3.97
C GLN A 57 9.62 -55.55 -5.41
N PHE A 58 10.79 -55.83 -6.00
CA PHE A 58 10.87 -56.45 -7.31
C PHE A 58 10.36 -57.90 -7.24
N LYS A 59 9.36 -58.21 -8.06
CA LYS A 59 8.83 -59.57 -8.27
C LYS A 59 8.92 -59.89 -9.75
N LYS A 60 9.27 -61.13 -10.08
CA LYS A 60 9.33 -61.62 -11.46
C LYS A 60 8.11 -62.49 -11.75
N ASP A 61 7.61 -62.42 -12.98
CA ASP A 61 6.56 -63.31 -13.47
C ASP A 61 7.12 -64.72 -13.79
N GLU A 62 6.25 -65.63 -14.23
CA GLU A 62 6.65 -67.00 -14.62
C GLU A 62 7.62 -67.03 -15.81
N ALA A 63 7.73 -65.94 -16.58
CA ALA A 63 8.64 -65.77 -17.70
C ALA A 63 9.97 -65.09 -17.29
N GLY A 64 10.14 -64.74 -16.02
CA GLY A 64 11.33 -64.06 -15.51
C GLY A 64 11.37 -62.55 -15.80
N GLN A 65 10.26 -61.95 -16.24
CA GLN A 65 10.15 -60.51 -16.46
C GLN A 65 9.80 -59.78 -15.16
N ASP A 66 10.34 -58.58 -14.98
CA ASP A 66 10.02 -57.73 -13.84
C ASP A 66 8.56 -57.27 -13.91
N LEU A 67 7.78 -57.52 -12.85
CA LEU A 67 6.39 -57.08 -12.72
C LEU A 67 6.26 -55.57 -12.49
N ILE A 68 7.37 -54.92 -12.14
CA ILE A 68 7.46 -53.47 -12.00
C ILE A 68 8.07 -52.92 -13.28
N THR A 69 7.46 -51.88 -13.80
CA THR A 69 7.97 -51.15 -14.96
C THR A 69 8.98 -50.08 -14.53
N LEU A 70 9.84 -49.66 -15.47
CA LEU A 70 10.77 -48.55 -15.23
C LEU A 70 10.05 -47.23 -14.89
N ASP A 71 8.84 -47.03 -15.42
CA ASP A 71 8.01 -45.86 -15.13
C ASP A 71 7.49 -45.87 -13.69
N GLU A 72 7.06 -47.02 -13.18
CA GLU A 72 6.65 -47.19 -11.77
C GLU A 72 7.83 -46.97 -10.82
N LEU A 73 9.00 -47.54 -11.14
CA LEU A 73 10.23 -47.30 -10.39
C LEU A 73 10.59 -45.80 -10.38
N SER A 74 10.55 -45.15 -11.53
CA SER A 74 10.85 -43.71 -11.65
C SER A 74 9.85 -42.86 -10.87
N THR A 75 8.57 -43.26 -10.83
CA THR A 75 7.52 -42.58 -10.07
C THR A 75 7.75 -42.68 -8.56
N ALA A 76 8.15 -43.85 -8.07
CA ALA A 76 8.49 -44.03 -6.66
C ALA A 76 9.74 -43.23 -6.27
N ILE A 77 10.77 -43.22 -7.12
CA ILE A 77 11.97 -42.40 -6.93
C ILE A 77 11.62 -40.90 -6.92
N ALA A 78 10.76 -40.45 -7.83
CA ALA A 78 10.28 -39.06 -7.84
C ALA A 78 9.50 -38.70 -6.59
N THR A 79 8.65 -39.60 -6.11
CA THR A 79 7.91 -39.42 -4.85
C THR A 79 8.86 -39.29 -3.66
N TYR A 80 9.94 -40.08 -3.62
CA TYR A 80 10.97 -39.95 -2.60
C TYR A 80 11.64 -38.56 -2.63
N TYR A 81 12.17 -38.13 -3.78
CA TYR A 81 12.87 -36.84 -3.87
C TYR A 81 11.96 -35.62 -3.73
N ASN A 82 10.69 -35.69 -4.15
CA ASN A 82 9.72 -34.61 -3.98
C ASN A 82 9.54 -34.23 -2.50
N LYS A 83 9.68 -35.19 -1.56
CA LYS A 83 9.58 -34.93 -0.11
C LYS A 83 10.69 -34.00 0.40
N PHE A 84 11.89 -34.08 -0.19
CA PHE A 84 13.07 -33.36 0.30
C PHE A 84 13.47 -32.18 -0.59
N ALA A 85 12.78 -31.97 -1.71
CA ALA A 85 13.13 -30.98 -2.73
C ALA A 85 13.19 -29.54 -2.21
N VAL A 86 12.41 -29.22 -1.17
CA VAL A 86 12.35 -27.91 -0.52
C VAL A 86 12.86 -27.89 0.91
N GLU A 87 13.39 -29.02 1.40
CA GLU A 87 13.92 -29.10 2.76
C GLU A 87 15.17 -28.20 2.90
N GLY A 88 15.20 -27.37 3.94
CA GLY A 88 16.36 -26.55 4.27
C GLY A 88 16.86 -25.65 3.14
N LEU A 89 15.96 -25.15 2.28
CA LEU A 89 16.36 -24.21 1.23
C LEU A 89 16.73 -22.86 1.84
N ASN A 90 17.88 -22.32 1.43
CA ASN A 90 18.21 -20.92 1.72
C ASN A 90 17.40 -20.01 0.79
N LEU A 91 16.35 -19.39 1.34
CA LEU A 91 15.41 -18.55 0.61
C LEU A 91 15.89 -17.12 0.38
N ALA A 92 17.05 -16.70 0.88
CA ALA A 92 17.51 -15.30 0.88
C ALA A 92 17.44 -14.63 -0.51
N SER A 93 17.74 -15.37 -1.58
CA SER A 93 17.70 -14.85 -2.96
C SER A 93 16.30 -14.79 -3.59
N THR A 94 15.25 -15.19 -2.88
CA THR A 94 13.88 -15.32 -3.38
C THR A 94 12.95 -14.27 -2.77
N ASN A 95 11.73 -14.14 -3.31
CA ASN A 95 10.66 -13.36 -2.68
C ASN A 95 9.78 -14.24 -1.76
N ILE A 96 10.20 -15.47 -1.48
CA ILE A 96 9.47 -16.41 -0.64
C ILE A 96 9.82 -16.15 0.82
N LEU A 97 8.80 -16.01 1.66
CA LEU A 97 8.91 -15.82 3.10
C LEU A 97 8.90 -17.16 3.85
N ILE A 98 7.93 -18.01 3.52
CA ILE A 98 7.69 -19.30 4.17
C ILE A 98 7.43 -20.35 3.10
N ILE A 99 8.03 -21.54 3.25
CA ILE A 99 7.57 -22.78 2.63
C ILE A 99 7.22 -23.74 3.76
N HIS A 100 5.97 -24.17 3.84
CA HIS A 100 5.51 -25.17 4.80
C HIS A 100 5.10 -26.42 4.04
N GLN A 101 5.90 -27.48 4.20
CA GLN A 101 5.80 -28.69 3.39
C GLN A 101 4.55 -29.52 3.68
N PRO A 102 4.16 -29.78 4.96
CA PRO A 102 3.01 -30.62 5.27
C PRO A 102 1.71 -30.09 4.65
N SER A 103 1.48 -28.78 4.74
CA SER A 103 0.28 -28.15 4.18
C SER A 103 0.44 -27.67 2.72
N LYS A 104 1.60 -27.95 2.10
CA LYS A 104 1.98 -27.50 0.75
C LYS A 104 1.73 -26.01 0.53
N SER A 105 2.04 -25.19 1.54
CA SER A 105 1.79 -23.74 1.51
C SER A 105 3.07 -22.96 1.27
N ILE A 106 2.99 -21.93 0.42
CA ILE A 106 4.10 -21.02 0.16
C ILE A 106 3.64 -19.56 0.29
N PHE A 107 4.39 -18.77 1.07
CA PHE A 107 4.17 -17.34 1.26
C PHE A 107 5.12 -16.57 0.37
N VAL A 108 4.59 -15.70 -0.47
CA VAL A 108 5.35 -14.94 -1.45
C VAL A 108 5.08 -13.45 -1.24
N LEU A 109 6.14 -12.67 -1.12
CA LEU A 109 6.08 -11.21 -1.19
C LEU A 109 5.70 -10.79 -2.60
N ASN A 110 4.60 -10.06 -2.71
CA ASN A 110 4.16 -9.44 -3.95
C ASN A 110 5.12 -8.30 -4.29
N GLU A 111 5.61 -8.26 -5.52
CA GLU A 111 6.41 -7.14 -5.99
C GLU A 111 5.53 -5.88 -5.99
N ALA A 112 6.08 -4.76 -5.53
CA ALA A 112 5.37 -3.49 -5.54
C ALA A 112 4.98 -3.19 -7.00
N LYS A 113 3.67 -3.19 -7.29
CA LYS A 113 3.17 -2.79 -8.60
C LYS A 113 3.55 -1.32 -8.78
N ALA A 114 4.68 -1.06 -9.44
CA ALA A 114 4.93 0.24 -10.04
C ALA A 114 3.66 0.57 -10.83
N SER A 115 3.12 1.77 -10.68
CA SER A 115 1.89 2.21 -11.34
C SER A 115 2.04 2.07 -12.86
N THR A 116 1.77 0.88 -13.39
CA THR A 116 1.75 0.63 -14.82
C THR A 116 0.37 1.01 -15.30
N THR A 117 0.39 1.96 -16.23
CA THR A 117 -0.71 2.34 -17.11
C THR A 117 -1.49 1.12 -17.61
N GLU A 118 -2.80 1.29 -17.74
CA GLU A 118 -3.89 0.33 -17.98
C GLU A 118 -3.78 -0.66 -19.18
N ASN A 119 -2.60 -0.95 -19.75
CA ASN A 119 -2.50 -1.67 -21.03
C ASN A 119 -1.72 -2.99 -21.05
N ASP A 120 -1.37 -3.61 -19.92
CA ASP A 120 -0.81 -4.97 -19.92
C ASP A 120 -1.89 -6.03 -19.67
N GLN A 121 -2.71 -6.29 -20.70
CA GLN A 121 -3.66 -7.41 -20.78
C GLN A 121 -3.01 -8.76 -21.13
N HIS A 122 -1.69 -8.91 -20.92
CA HIS A 122 -1.09 -10.23 -20.89
C HIS A 122 -0.86 -10.63 -19.44
N ALA A 123 -1.73 -11.50 -18.92
CA ALA A 123 -1.52 -12.25 -17.69
C ALA A 123 -0.29 -13.18 -17.86
N ALA A 124 0.90 -12.57 -17.89
CA ALA A 124 2.13 -13.25 -17.58
C ALA A 124 2.00 -13.71 -16.13
N ASP A 125 2.29 -14.98 -15.87
CA ASP A 125 2.35 -15.60 -14.55
C ASP A 125 3.04 -14.62 -13.58
N GLU A 126 2.26 -13.92 -12.72
CA GLU A 126 2.72 -12.82 -11.86
C GLU A 126 3.91 -13.25 -10.97
N ASN A 127 4.16 -14.56 -10.87
CA ASN A 127 5.20 -15.17 -10.06
C ASN A 127 6.32 -15.86 -10.86
N LYS A 128 6.43 -15.66 -12.17
CA LYS A 128 7.44 -16.33 -13.02
C LYS A 128 8.86 -16.19 -12.46
N GLY A 129 9.26 -14.96 -12.09
CA GLY A 129 10.59 -14.70 -11.52
C GLY A 129 10.83 -15.40 -10.17
N THR A 130 9.78 -15.52 -9.34
CA THR A 130 9.86 -16.26 -8.06
C THR A 130 10.02 -17.76 -8.30
N LYS A 131 9.25 -18.33 -9.25
CA LYS A 131 9.35 -19.75 -9.62
C LYS A 131 10.74 -20.09 -10.16
N GLU A 132 11.29 -19.25 -11.04
CA GLU A 132 12.65 -19.42 -11.59
C GLU A 132 13.73 -19.39 -10.50
N LYS A 133 13.61 -18.48 -9.52
CA LYS A 133 14.55 -18.41 -8.38
C LYS A 133 14.45 -19.65 -7.50
N LEU A 134 13.23 -20.13 -7.22
CA LEU A 134 13.03 -21.37 -6.44
C LEU A 134 13.58 -22.59 -7.18
N LEU A 135 13.33 -22.71 -8.49
CA LEU A 135 13.89 -23.77 -9.33
C LEU A 135 15.42 -23.81 -9.26
N LYS A 136 16.09 -22.65 -9.33
CA LYS A 136 17.55 -22.57 -9.16
C LYS A 136 18.02 -23.09 -7.81
N LEU A 137 17.23 -22.91 -6.74
CA LEU A 137 17.56 -23.47 -5.42
C LEU A 137 17.37 -24.99 -5.38
N ILE A 138 16.30 -25.51 -5.99
CA ILE A 138 16.08 -26.96 -6.12
C ILE A 138 17.20 -27.60 -6.96
N HIS A 139 17.66 -26.95 -8.03
CA HIS A 139 18.79 -27.46 -8.81
C HIS A 139 20.06 -27.59 -7.97
N LYS A 140 20.31 -26.68 -7.04
CA LYS A 140 21.49 -26.74 -6.15
C LYS A 140 21.44 -27.92 -5.16
N LYS A 141 20.29 -28.58 -4.99
CA LYS A 141 20.20 -29.83 -4.24
C LYS A 141 20.79 -31.02 -5.01
N ASP A 142 21.12 -30.86 -6.29
CA ASP A 142 21.82 -31.87 -7.10
C ASP A 142 21.13 -33.25 -7.06
N VAL A 143 19.78 -33.27 -7.04
CA VAL A 143 18.95 -34.50 -6.92
C VAL A 143 19.37 -35.60 -7.89
N LEU A 144 19.69 -35.25 -9.15
CA LEU A 144 20.10 -36.24 -10.15
C LEU A 144 21.48 -36.83 -9.85
N LYS A 145 22.41 -36.04 -9.27
CA LYS A 145 23.71 -36.56 -8.85
C LYS A 145 23.57 -37.48 -7.65
N ASP A 146 22.70 -37.13 -6.69
CA ASP A 146 22.41 -38.02 -5.56
C ASP A 146 21.82 -39.34 -6.07
N LEU A 147 20.85 -39.30 -6.99
CA LEU A 147 20.27 -40.51 -7.61
C LEU A 147 21.33 -41.35 -8.33
N VAL A 148 22.19 -40.74 -9.15
CA VAL A 148 23.30 -41.44 -9.83
C VAL A 148 24.29 -42.02 -8.82
N SER A 149 24.46 -41.39 -7.66
CA SER A 149 25.33 -41.93 -6.61
C SER A 149 24.83 -43.25 -6.03
N LYS A 150 23.53 -43.56 -6.15
CA LYS A 150 22.90 -44.81 -5.68
C LYS A 150 22.95 -45.95 -6.70
N LEU A 151 23.68 -45.78 -7.81
CA LEU A 151 23.83 -46.82 -8.82
C LEU A 151 24.79 -47.91 -8.36
N ARG A 152 24.42 -49.18 -8.59
CA ARG A 152 25.23 -50.35 -8.25
C ARG A 152 26.48 -50.48 -9.13
N ASN A 153 26.40 -50.08 -10.40
CA ASN A 153 27.51 -50.18 -11.35
C ASN A 153 28.42 -48.94 -11.29
N GLY A 154 29.64 -49.13 -10.75
CA GLY A 154 30.62 -48.05 -10.60
C GLY A 154 31.02 -47.36 -11.92
N ARG A 155 31.16 -48.10 -13.03
CA ARG A 155 31.50 -47.49 -14.33
C ARG A 155 30.39 -46.59 -14.86
N LEU A 156 29.14 -47.03 -14.69
CA LEU A 156 27.95 -46.27 -15.07
C LEU A 156 27.85 -45.00 -14.21
N LYS A 157 28.02 -45.15 -12.90
CA LYS A 157 28.04 -44.07 -11.91
C LYS A 157 29.07 -43.00 -12.27
N ASP A 158 30.31 -43.37 -12.57
CA ASP A 158 31.38 -42.43 -12.92
C ASP A 158 31.06 -41.67 -14.22
N SER A 159 30.57 -42.39 -15.24
CA SER A 159 30.23 -41.82 -16.54
C SER A 159 29.07 -40.83 -16.46
N LEU A 160 28.01 -41.18 -15.72
CA LEU A 160 26.84 -40.32 -15.55
C LEU A 160 27.16 -39.12 -14.64
N THR A 161 27.95 -39.31 -13.60
CA THR A 161 28.40 -38.21 -12.72
C THR A 161 29.18 -37.17 -13.53
N ALA A 162 30.07 -37.60 -14.43
CA ALA A 162 30.79 -36.69 -15.32
C ALA A 162 29.86 -35.95 -16.32
N SER A 163 28.81 -36.62 -16.80
CA SER A 163 27.84 -36.08 -17.76
C SER A 163 26.84 -35.10 -17.11
N LEU A 164 26.50 -35.30 -15.84
CA LEU A 164 25.63 -34.42 -15.06
C LEU A 164 26.27 -33.06 -14.71
N ASN A 165 27.50 -32.80 -15.16
CA ASN A 165 28.08 -31.45 -15.15
C ASN A 165 27.36 -30.48 -16.10
N ILE A 166 26.57 -31.00 -17.06
CA ILE A 166 25.68 -30.21 -17.91
C ILE A 166 24.38 -29.96 -17.15
N GLN A 167 24.04 -28.69 -16.91
CA GLN A 167 22.79 -28.35 -16.24
C GLN A 167 21.58 -28.54 -17.16
N PHE A 168 20.73 -29.53 -16.86
CA PHE A 168 19.49 -29.79 -17.60
C PHE A 168 18.33 -28.92 -17.11
N SER A 169 18.48 -27.59 -17.16
CA SER A 169 17.48 -26.67 -16.58
C SER A 169 16.09 -26.78 -17.20
N GLU A 170 15.98 -27.20 -18.45
CA GLU A 170 14.70 -27.36 -19.15
C GLU A 170 13.86 -28.51 -18.60
N LEU A 171 14.49 -29.56 -18.05
CA LEU A 171 13.79 -30.71 -17.47
C LEU A 171 12.98 -30.32 -16.23
N TYR A 172 13.43 -29.29 -15.52
CA TYR A 172 12.84 -28.83 -14.27
C TYR A 172 11.86 -27.67 -14.44
N TYR A 173 11.76 -27.07 -15.63
CA TYR A 173 10.93 -25.88 -15.82
C TYR A 173 9.47 -26.07 -15.39
N THR A 174 8.94 -27.30 -15.54
CA THR A 174 7.57 -27.65 -15.13
C THR A 174 7.49 -28.31 -13.75
N SER A 175 8.60 -28.41 -13.01
CA SER A 175 8.67 -29.13 -11.74
C SER A 175 8.12 -28.34 -10.56
N ILE A 176 7.81 -27.05 -10.70
CA ILE A 176 7.15 -26.28 -9.65
C ILE A 176 5.89 -25.64 -10.23
N LYS A 177 4.75 -25.89 -9.57
CA LYS A 177 3.48 -25.27 -9.91
C LYS A 177 2.92 -24.56 -8.67
N PHE A 178 2.43 -23.34 -8.88
CA PHE A 178 1.55 -22.68 -7.90
C PHE A 178 0.12 -22.96 -8.37
N ILE A 179 -0.58 -23.81 -7.63
CA ILE A 179 -1.86 -24.40 -8.04
C ILE A 179 -2.99 -23.41 -7.79
N GLU A 180 -3.06 -22.89 -6.57
CA GLU A 180 -4.16 -22.06 -6.09
C GLU A 180 -3.61 -20.93 -5.24
N LYS A 181 -4.11 -19.71 -5.45
CA LYS A 181 -3.89 -18.58 -4.55
C LYS A 181 -4.90 -18.65 -3.41
N LYS A 182 -4.43 -18.84 -2.19
CA LYS A 182 -5.27 -18.87 -0.98
C LYS A 182 -5.68 -17.45 -0.60
N LEU A 183 -6.96 -17.25 -0.35
CA LEU A 183 -7.49 -15.98 0.15
C LEU A 183 -7.22 -15.89 1.65
N ILE A 184 -6.10 -15.26 2.02
CA ILE A 184 -5.76 -14.99 3.42
C ILE A 184 -6.30 -13.62 3.83
N ASP A 185 -6.86 -13.55 5.05
CA ASP A 185 -7.44 -12.32 5.58
C ASP A 185 -6.38 -11.26 5.88
N LEU A 186 -5.18 -11.69 6.30
CA LEU A 186 -4.03 -10.89 6.71
C LEU A 186 -2.74 -11.68 6.45
N PRO A 187 -1.61 -10.99 6.17
CA PRO A 187 -0.32 -11.67 5.94
C PRO A 187 0.27 -12.26 7.24
N TYR A 188 0.02 -11.60 8.37
CA TYR A 188 0.42 -12.02 9.71
C TYR A 188 -0.38 -11.24 10.75
N LEU A 189 -0.43 -11.75 11.98
CA LEU A 189 -1.07 -11.10 13.12
C LEU A 189 -0.28 -11.38 14.41
N PRO A 190 -0.28 -10.47 15.39
CA PRO A 190 0.16 -10.79 16.74
C PRO A 190 -0.62 -11.99 17.31
N LEU A 191 0.04 -12.86 18.07
CA LEU A 191 -0.61 -14.04 18.65
C LEU A 191 -1.52 -13.68 19.83
N ASP A 192 -1.21 -12.60 20.54
CA ASP A 192 -1.92 -12.15 21.75
C ASP A 192 -3.38 -11.75 21.49
N ILE A 193 -3.75 -11.42 20.26
CA ILE A 193 -5.15 -11.11 19.89
C ILE A 193 -6.02 -12.35 19.65
N PHE A 194 -5.43 -13.53 19.51
CA PHE A 194 -6.18 -14.77 19.30
C PHE A 194 -6.79 -15.29 20.61
N ASP A 195 -7.97 -15.88 20.53
CA ASP A 195 -8.57 -16.61 21.65
C ASP A 195 -7.95 -18.01 21.76
N VAL A 196 -7.06 -18.18 22.72
CA VAL A 196 -6.35 -19.43 22.96
C VAL A 196 -7.27 -20.58 23.36
N ASN A 197 -8.50 -20.31 23.81
CA ASN A 197 -9.42 -21.38 24.23
C ASN A 197 -9.99 -22.17 23.05
N VAL A 198 -9.94 -21.60 21.84
CA VAL A 198 -10.46 -22.22 20.61
C VAL A 198 -9.35 -22.70 19.68
N LEU A 199 -8.11 -22.75 20.17
CA LEU A 199 -6.91 -23.02 19.38
C LEU A 199 -6.02 -24.09 20.02
N GLU A 200 -5.30 -24.82 19.18
CA GLU A 200 -4.25 -25.77 19.55
C GLU A 200 -2.96 -25.43 18.81
N PHE A 201 -1.83 -25.78 19.42
CA PHE A 201 -0.49 -25.50 18.92
C PHE A 201 0.31 -26.80 18.87
N ASP A 202 0.64 -27.24 17.66
CA ASP A 202 1.42 -28.46 17.44
C ASP A 202 2.84 -28.08 16.97
N PRO A 203 3.92 -28.52 17.64
CA PRO A 203 5.28 -28.20 17.21
C PRO A 203 5.58 -28.65 15.76
N ILE A 204 6.34 -27.83 15.03
CA ILE A 204 6.80 -28.13 13.67
C ILE A 204 8.26 -28.55 13.72
N GLU A 205 8.57 -29.66 13.06
CA GLU A 205 9.96 -30.08 12.84
C GLU A 205 10.66 -29.10 11.89
N LEU A 206 11.89 -28.69 12.21
CA LEU A 206 12.63 -27.69 11.43
C LEU A 206 12.82 -28.07 9.95
N GLN A 207 12.81 -29.37 9.63
CA GLN A 207 12.90 -29.87 8.26
C GLN A 207 11.63 -29.58 7.42
N ASP A 208 10.47 -29.44 8.07
CA ASP A 208 9.17 -29.28 7.41
C ASP A 208 8.87 -27.83 7.03
N ILE A 209 9.72 -26.88 7.46
CA ILE A 209 9.55 -25.46 7.21
C ILE A 209 10.85 -24.79 6.74
N SER A 210 10.76 -23.97 5.70
CA SER A 210 11.84 -23.06 5.29
C SER A 210 11.41 -21.62 5.46
N LEU A 211 12.24 -20.81 6.12
CA LEU A 211 11.94 -19.43 6.49
C LEU A 211 12.99 -18.46 5.95
N ASN A 212 12.54 -17.32 5.47
CA ASN A 212 13.40 -16.23 5.02
C ASN A 212 13.45 -15.10 6.07
N ARG A 213 14.22 -15.33 7.14
CA ARG A 213 14.33 -14.39 8.29
C ARG A 213 14.80 -13.00 7.86
N GLU A 214 15.72 -12.92 6.90
CA GLU A 214 16.22 -11.65 6.36
C GLU A 214 15.10 -10.81 5.75
N LYS A 215 14.22 -11.43 4.95
CA LYS A 215 13.08 -10.72 4.34
C LYS A 215 11.96 -10.39 5.31
N PHE A 216 11.72 -11.22 6.32
CA PHE A 216 10.80 -10.84 7.39
C PHE A 216 11.24 -9.54 8.08
N LEU A 217 12.55 -9.41 8.36
CA LEU A 217 13.08 -8.20 8.97
C LEU A 217 13.08 -7.02 7.98
N SER A 218 13.63 -7.19 6.78
CA SER A 218 13.82 -6.07 5.85
C SER A 218 12.53 -5.56 5.21
N GLU A 219 11.54 -6.43 4.97
CA GLU A 219 10.32 -6.06 4.24
C GLU A 219 9.11 -5.88 5.15
N LEU A 220 9.01 -6.65 6.24
CA LEU A 220 7.87 -6.64 7.15
C LEU A 220 8.21 -6.09 8.55
N ASN A 221 9.48 -5.77 8.82
CA ASN A 221 9.95 -5.33 10.13
C ASN A 221 9.63 -6.31 11.27
N ILE A 222 9.68 -7.62 10.98
CA ILE A 222 9.46 -8.70 11.94
C ILE A 222 10.79 -9.42 12.20
N ALA A 223 11.28 -9.33 13.43
CA ALA A 223 12.47 -10.06 13.87
C ALA A 223 12.09 -11.49 14.29
N LEU A 224 12.67 -12.48 13.61
CA LEU A 224 12.44 -13.90 13.84
C LEU A 224 13.71 -14.56 14.41
N GLU A 225 13.63 -15.01 15.66
CA GLU A 225 14.76 -15.49 16.44
C GLU A 225 15.02 -16.99 16.18
N PRO A 226 16.26 -17.41 15.88
CA PRO A 226 16.54 -18.78 15.45
C PRO A 226 16.12 -19.88 16.44
N ASP A 227 16.18 -19.59 17.74
CA ASP A 227 16.04 -20.57 18.82
C ASP A 227 14.61 -20.70 19.36
N GLN A 228 13.65 -19.98 18.76
CA GLN A 228 12.25 -20.04 19.18
C GLN A 228 11.52 -21.21 18.50
N GLU A 229 10.64 -21.86 19.25
CA GLU A 229 9.81 -22.95 18.74
C GLU A 229 8.81 -22.44 17.69
N ILE A 230 8.62 -23.24 16.64
CA ILE A 230 7.66 -23.00 15.58
C ILE A 230 6.51 -24.00 15.76
N SER A 231 5.26 -23.55 15.68
CA SER A 231 4.11 -24.43 15.84
C SER A 231 3.07 -24.22 14.73
N ILE A 232 2.32 -25.27 14.37
CA ILE A 232 1.10 -25.17 13.57
C ILE A 232 -0.01 -24.68 14.49
N LEU A 233 -0.74 -23.66 14.04
CA LEU A 233 -1.97 -23.21 14.67
C LEU A 233 -3.17 -23.98 14.10
N ARG A 234 -3.91 -24.66 14.97
CA ARG A 234 -5.12 -25.41 14.61
C ARG A 234 -6.33 -24.94 15.40
N THR A 235 -7.52 -25.18 14.88
CA THR A 235 -8.77 -25.02 15.64
C THR A 235 -8.89 -26.14 16.67
N ASN A 236 -9.32 -25.80 17.89
CA ASN A 236 -9.66 -26.76 18.93
C ASN A 236 -11.16 -27.09 18.88
N ASN A 237 -11.53 -28.38 18.91
CA ASN A 237 -12.91 -28.85 19.19
C ASN A 237 -14.04 -28.25 18.31
N LEU A 238 -13.75 -27.91 17.07
CA LEU A 238 -14.74 -27.70 16.00
C LEU A 238 -14.67 -28.94 15.10
N GLU A 239 -15.78 -29.36 14.48
CA GLU A 239 -16.02 -30.69 13.89
C GLU A 239 -14.90 -31.30 12.98
N GLU A 240 -13.94 -30.50 12.52
CA GLU A 240 -12.64 -30.94 12.00
C GLU A 240 -11.51 -30.03 12.54
N ASN A 241 -10.44 -30.61 13.12
CA ASN A 241 -9.23 -29.87 13.50
C ASN A 241 -8.55 -29.30 12.25
N LYS A 242 -8.85 -28.04 11.92
CA LYS A 242 -8.39 -27.37 10.72
C LYS A 242 -7.12 -26.58 10.98
N GLU A 243 -6.12 -26.76 10.11
CA GLU A 243 -4.92 -25.91 10.10
C GLU A 243 -5.28 -24.48 9.70
N ILE A 244 -4.92 -23.52 10.54
CA ILE A 244 -5.16 -22.09 10.34
C ILE A 244 -3.89 -21.42 9.85
N GLY A 245 -2.76 -21.69 10.50
CA GLY A 245 -1.53 -20.95 10.28
C GLY A 245 -0.30 -21.55 10.94
N ILE A 246 0.79 -20.80 10.91
CA ILE A 246 2.05 -21.11 11.60
C ILE A 246 2.30 -20.02 12.63
N VAL A 247 2.76 -20.41 13.81
CA VAL A 247 3.12 -19.49 14.90
C VAL A 247 4.62 -19.50 15.06
N TYR A 248 5.20 -18.31 15.12
CA TYR A 248 6.62 -18.13 15.36
C TYR A 248 6.88 -16.73 15.94
N ASN A 249 7.70 -16.64 16.99
CA ASN A 249 8.07 -15.37 17.63
C ASN A 249 6.87 -14.49 18.06
N GLY A 250 5.78 -15.11 18.52
CA GLY A 250 4.57 -14.38 18.93
C GLY A 250 3.73 -13.82 17.78
N PHE A 251 3.99 -14.24 16.53
CA PHE A 251 3.17 -13.93 15.37
C PHE A 251 2.53 -15.20 14.80
N ALA A 252 1.30 -15.06 14.30
CA ALA A 252 0.60 -16.06 13.53
C ALA A 252 0.59 -15.69 12.03
N PHE A 253 0.95 -16.64 11.17
CA PHE A 253 1.02 -16.53 9.72
C PHE A 253 -0.06 -17.42 9.08
N PRO A 254 -1.18 -16.86 8.57
CA PRO A 254 -2.32 -17.65 8.09
C PRO A 254 -2.02 -18.43 6.80
N ILE A 255 -1.95 -19.76 6.86
CA ILE A 255 -1.56 -20.62 5.72
C ILE A 255 -2.75 -21.28 5.03
N SER A 256 -3.96 -21.10 5.56
CA SER A 256 -5.20 -21.62 4.99
C SER A 256 -6.17 -20.50 4.62
N ALA A 257 -7.05 -20.77 3.66
CA ALA A 257 -8.15 -19.88 3.30
C ALA A 257 -9.27 -19.98 4.36
N THR A 258 -8.97 -19.49 5.56
CA THR A 258 -9.89 -19.51 6.69
C THR A 258 -10.10 -18.08 7.18
N LYS A 259 -11.37 -17.70 7.39
CA LYS A 259 -11.70 -16.42 8.00
C LYS A 259 -11.21 -16.40 9.44
N LEU A 260 -10.42 -15.41 9.80
CA LEU A 260 -9.76 -15.37 11.12
C LEU A 260 -10.63 -14.77 12.21
N LYS A 261 -11.59 -13.90 11.86
CA LYS A 261 -12.50 -13.23 12.81
C LYS A 261 -13.02 -14.13 13.95
N PRO A 262 -13.51 -15.37 13.70
CA PRO A 262 -14.06 -16.22 14.76
C PRO A 262 -13.05 -16.65 15.84
N TYR A 263 -11.75 -16.52 15.57
CA TYR A 263 -10.68 -16.92 16.49
C TYR A 263 -10.00 -15.73 17.17
N ILE A 264 -10.49 -14.51 16.95
CA ILE A 264 -9.97 -13.29 17.56
C ILE A 264 -10.80 -12.98 18.80
N LYS A 265 -10.14 -12.60 19.91
CA LYS A 265 -10.81 -12.14 21.13
C LYS A 265 -11.73 -10.96 20.82
N ALA A 266 -12.92 -10.93 21.42
CA ALA A 266 -13.91 -9.87 21.17
C ALA A 266 -13.33 -8.48 21.44
N GLU A 267 -12.58 -8.32 22.52
CA GLU A 267 -11.90 -7.09 22.90
C GLU A 267 -10.77 -6.69 21.94
N ALA A 268 -10.21 -7.61 21.16
CA ALA A 268 -9.11 -7.37 20.22
C ALA A 268 -9.58 -7.22 18.75
N LEU A 269 -10.88 -7.29 18.48
CA LEU A 269 -11.43 -7.17 17.12
C LEU A 269 -11.06 -5.84 16.43
N HIS A 270 -10.98 -4.75 17.20
CA HIS A 270 -10.57 -3.45 16.69
C HIS A 270 -9.12 -3.48 16.13
N ILE A 271 -8.20 -4.21 16.78
CA ILE A 271 -6.82 -4.41 16.30
C ILE A 271 -6.84 -5.22 15.00
N TYR A 272 -7.62 -6.30 14.96
CA TYR A 272 -7.76 -7.14 13.77
C TYR A 272 -8.21 -6.32 12.54
N TYR A 273 -9.25 -5.51 12.70
CA TYR A 273 -9.76 -4.69 11.60
C TYR A 273 -8.82 -3.55 11.22
N TRP A 274 -8.11 -2.95 12.19
CA TRP A 274 -7.04 -2.00 11.91
C TRP A 274 -5.96 -2.62 11.01
N LEU A 275 -5.49 -3.82 11.36
CA LEU A 275 -4.50 -4.54 10.55
C LEU A 275 -5.03 -4.81 9.14
N GLN A 276 -6.30 -5.18 8.97
CA GLN A 276 -6.87 -5.37 7.63
C GLN A 276 -6.85 -4.08 6.80
N ILE A 277 -7.19 -2.95 7.42
CA ILE A 277 -7.13 -1.64 6.76
C ILE A 277 -5.70 -1.31 6.36
N ARG A 278 -4.75 -1.46 7.29
CA ARG A 278 -3.35 -1.09 7.12
C ARG A 278 -2.59 -1.97 6.13
N ASP A 279 -2.73 -3.29 6.26
CA ASP A 279 -1.84 -4.25 5.60
C ASP A 279 -2.47 -4.93 4.38
N VAL A 280 -3.79 -4.81 4.22
CA VAL A 280 -4.54 -5.49 3.14
C VAL A 280 -5.30 -4.53 2.27
N PHE A 281 -6.03 -3.57 2.82
CA PHE A 281 -6.85 -2.67 2.01
C PHE A 281 -6.07 -1.44 1.53
N ALA A 282 -5.05 -0.99 2.28
CA ALA A 282 -4.27 0.19 1.94
C ALA A 282 -3.49 0.00 0.63
N ARG A 283 -3.57 1.00 -0.23
CA ARG A 283 -2.66 1.17 -1.35
C ARG A 283 -1.69 2.29 -1.05
N VAL A 284 -0.40 1.97 -0.97
CA VAL A 284 0.66 2.96 -0.80
C VAL A 284 1.11 3.41 -2.19
N GLU A 285 0.83 4.67 -2.55
CA GLU A 285 1.39 5.25 -3.78
C GLU A 285 2.80 5.80 -3.53
N VAL A 286 3.71 5.55 -4.47
CA VAL A 286 5.04 6.14 -4.47
C VAL A 286 4.91 7.59 -4.91
N ARG A 287 4.90 8.53 -3.96
CA ARG A 287 4.87 9.97 -4.26
C ARG A 287 6.14 10.36 -5.05
N LYS A 288 5.97 11.21 -6.06
CA LYS A 288 7.09 11.86 -6.75
C LYS A 288 7.77 12.82 -5.78
N THR A 289 9.10 12.87 -5.80
CA THR A 289 9.88 13.82 -5.00
C THR A 289 9.47 15.25 -5.34
N GLU A 290 9.03 16.01 -4.35
CA GLU A 290 8.70 17.44 -4.52
C GLU A 290 9.98 18.25 -4.73
N ALA A 291 9.88 19.36 -5.47
CA ALA A 291 10.97 20.31 -5.59
C ALA A 291 11.19 20.99 -4.23
N ASP A 292 12.40 20.90 -3.70
CA ASP A 292 12.78 21.54 -2.44
C ASP A 292 13.48 22.87 -2.73
N SER A 293 13.14 23.91 -1.97
CA SER A 293 13.78 25.22 -2.07
C SER A 293 13.97 25.79 -0.66
N GLU A 294 15.01 26.61 -0.49
CA GLU A 294 15.34 27.19 0.82
C GLU A 294 14.16 27.98 1.41
N THR A 295 13.42 28.74 0.58
CA THR A 295 12.20 29.45 1.02
C THR A 295 11.17 28.48 1.57
N LEU A 296 10.94 27.34 0.88
CA LEU A 296 9.96 26.34 1.30
C LEU A 296 10.39 25.65 2.59
N THR A 297 11.67 25.31 2.73
CA THR A 297 12.21 24.72 3.97
C THR A 297 12.03 25.68 5.16
N VAL A 298 12.36 26.96 4.97
CA VAL A 298 12.19 27.99 6.02
C VAL A 298 10.70 28.16 6.35
N PHE A 299 9.82 28.25 5.36
CA PHE A 299 8.38 28.33 5.58
C PHE A 299 7.86 27.14 6.39
N LYS A 300 8.24 25.91 6.01
CA LYS A 300 7.87 24.67 6.72
C LYS A 300 8.30 24.69 8.18
N SER A 301 9.49 25.22 8.49
CA SER A 301 9.98 25.33 9.87
C SER A 301 9.15 26.29 10.73
N LYS A 302 8.45 27.25 10.11
CA LYS A 302 7.68 28.32 10.76
C LYS A 302 6.19 28.04 10.91
N MET A 303 5.66 26.98 10.30
CA MET A 303 4.21 26.65 10.29
C MET A 303 3.60 26.40 11.68
N LYS A 304 4.43 26.21 12.71
CA LYS A 304 3.99 26.03 14.10
C LYS A 304 3.82 27.35 14.84
N GLU A 305 4.33 28.45 14.29
CA GLU A 305 4.29 29.76 14.92
C GLU A 305 2.90 30.40 14.77
N SER A 306 2.27 30.73 15.90
CA SER A 306 0.93 31.35 15.92
C SER A 306 0.87 32.63 15.09
N ALA A 307 1.92 33.46 15.11
CA ALA A 307 1.95 34.70 14.34
C ALA A 307 1.89 34.47 12.81
N LEU A 308 2.55 33.41 12.30
CA LEU A 308 2.43 33.04 10.89
C LEU A 308 1.02 32.53 10.57
N ASN A 309 0.46 31.65 11.39
CA ASN A 309 -0.87 31.09 11.15
C ASN A 309 -1.96 32.18 11.20
N ASN A 310 -1.82 33.14 12.10
CA ASN A 310 -2.70 34.31 12.17
C ASN A 310 -2.57 35.17 10.91
N LEU A 311 -1.35 35.44 10.43
CA LEU A 311 -1.11 36.16 9.18
C LEU A 311 -1.74 35.45 7.98
N LEU A 312 -1.56 34.13 7.89
CA LEU A 312 -2.10 33.31 6.79
C LEU A 312 -3.64 33.26 6.80
N SER A 313 -4.31 33.51 7.93
CA SER A 313 -5.79 33.63 7.98
C SER A 313 -6.33 34.80 7.15
N TYR A 314 -5.50 35.80 6.85
CA TYR A 314 -5.84 36.95 6.01
C TYR A 314 -5.67 36.68 4.51
N LEU A 315 -5.26 35.47 4.11
CA LEU A 315 -5.10 35.12 2.71
C LEU A 315 -6.44 35.14 1.97
N ASN A 316 -6.52 36.02 0.98
CA ASN A 316 -7.60 36.05 0.02
C ASN A 316 -7.35 34.94 -1.01
N LYS A 317 -8.38 34.10 -1.20
CA LYS A 317 -8.35 32.96 -2.14
C LYS A 317 -7.14 32.05 -1.93
N ASN A 318 -6.65 31.93 -0.69
CA ASN A 318 -5.49 31.11 -0.32
C ASN A 318 -4.16 31.51 -1.02
N VAL A 319 -4.05 32.75 -1.54
CA VAL A 319 -2.90 33.16 -2.36
C VAL A 319 -2.29 34.50 -1.97
N TYR A 320 -3.07 35.52 -1.59
CA TYR A 320 -2.51 36.87 -1.37
C TYR A 320 -3.12 37.61 -0.18
N LEU A 321 -2.37 38.57 0.35
CA LEU A 321 -2.78 39.50 1.41
C LEU A 321 -3.05 40.89 0.82
N ASN A 322 -4.01 41.61 1.38
CA ASN A 322 -4.17 43.03 1.07
C ASN A 322 -2.96 43.81 1.61
N SER A 323 -2.57 44.89 0.93
CA SER A 323 -1.36 45.67 1.26
C SER A 323 -1.35 46.30 2.66
N ASN A 324 -2.51 46.42 3.31
CA ASN A 324 -2.63 46.95 4.67
C ASN A 324 -2.40 45.90 5.78
N VAL A 325 -2.27 44.61 5.43
CA VAL A 325 -2.15 43.51 6.40
C VAL A 325 -0.69 43.21 6.76
N LEU A 326 0.24 43.48 5.83
CA LEU A 326 1.64 43.09 5.93
C LEU A 326 2.55 44.30 5.73
N THR A 327 3.57 44.41 6.57
CA THR A 327 4.59 45.47 6.54
C THR A 327 5.98 44.85 6.31
N GLU A 328 6.92 45.64 5.78
CA GLU A 328 8.28 45.16 5.42
C GLU A 328 9.09 44.68 6.62
N ASP A 329 8.81 45.18 7.83
CA ASP A 329 9.45 44.78 9.08
C ASP A 329 8.90 43.46 9.66
N ASN A 330 7.83 42.91 9.08
CA ASN A 330 7.27 41.65 9.51
C ASN A 330 8.23 40.48 9.21
N PRO A 331 8.50 39.58 10.18
CA PRO A 331 9.45 38.47 9.98
C PRO A 331 9.06 37.50 8.85
N TYR A 332 7.81 37.51 8.42
CA TYR A 332 7.29 36.65 7.36
C TYR A 332 7.17 37.36 6.00
N PHE A 333 7.58 38.64 5.89
CA PHE A 333 7.49 39.42 4.65
C PHE A 333 8.17 38.72 3.47
N ALA A 334 9.30 38.06 3.73
CA ALA A 334 10.09 37.35 2.73
C ALA A 334 9.36 36.17 2.05
N PHE A 335 8.20 35.73 2.54
CA PHE A 335 7.38 34.70 1.91
C PHE A 335 6.46 35.24 0.80
N PHE A 336 6.38 36.55 0.66
CA PHE A 336 5.48 37.21 -0.28
C PHE A 336 6.24 38.02 -1.34
N ASN A 337 5.60 38.19 -2.49
CA ASN A 337 6.01 39.10 -3.55
C ASN A 337 5.04 40.29 -3.56
N ASP A 338 5.58 41.49 -3.65
CA ASP A 338 4.82 42.69 -3.96
C ASP A 338 4.37 42.65 -5.43
N VAL A 339 3.06 42.60 -5.65
CA VAL A 339 2.45 42.52 -6.97
C VAL A 339 1.18 43.37 -7.05
N ASN A 340 0.80 43.70 -8.28
CA ASN A 340 -0.47 44.37 -8.54
C ASN A 340 -1.52 43.35 -8.99
N HIS A 341 -2.66 43.34 -8.30
CA HIS A 341 -3.82 42.53 -8.63
C HIS A 341 -4.77 43.31 -9.56
N ILE A 342 -5.18 42.66 -10.65
CA ILE A 342 -6.15 43.20 -11.62
C ILE A 342 -7.52 42.55 -11.39
N LYS A 343 -8.53 43.38 -11.08
CA LYS A 343 -9.92 42.94 -10.88
C LYS A 343 -10.81 43.25 -12.10
N ASP A 344 -11.91 42.49 -12.20
CA ASP A 344 -13.04 42.73 -13.11
C ASP A 344 -12.68 42.77 -14.61
N LEU A 345 -11.84 41.83 -15.07
CA LEU A 345 -11.60 41.64 -16.50
C LEU A 345 -12.81 40.94 -17.14
N LYS A 346 -13.41 41.58 -18.16
CA LYS A 346 -14.62 41.08 -18.82
C LYS A 346 -14.32 39.76 -19.52
N HIS A 347 -15.23 38.79 -19.41
CA HIS A 347 -15.09 37.41 -19.90
C HIS A 347 -14.07 36.54 -19.14
N LEU A 348 -13.50 37.06 -18.06
CA LEU A 348 -12.49 36.39 -17.24
C LEU A 348 -12.81 36.56 -15.74
N GLU A 349 -14.08 36.67 -15.39
CA GLU A 349 -14.56 37.01 -14.05
C GLU A 349 -14.15 35.98 -12.98
N ASN A 350 -13.81 34.74 -13.39
CA ASN A 350 -13.39 33.66 -12.50
C ASN A 350 -11.86 33.50 -12.39
N PHE A 351 -11.08 34.42 -12.96
CA PHE A 351 -9.61 34.38 -12.95
C PHE A 351 -9.04 35.55 -12.13
N ASN A 352 -7.93 35.31 -11.44
CA ASN A 352 -7.18 36.36 -10.72
C ASN A 352 -5.86 36.59 -11.45
N PHE A 353 -5.52 37.85 -11.72
CA PHE A 353 -4.30 38.21 -12.47
C PHE A 353 -3.38 39.06 -11.61
N PHE A 354 -2.15 38.59 -11.44
CA PHE A 354 -1.10 39.28 -10.70
C PHE A 354 0.00 39.69 -11.68
N ILE A 355 0.37 40.97 -11.67
CA ILE A 355 1.38 41.53 -12.56
C ILE A 355 2.44 42.31 -11.76
N SER A 356 3.65 42.42 -12.32
CA SER A 356 4.70 43.25 -11.73
C SER A 356 4.41 44.74 -11.91
N SER A 357 5.04 45.56 -11.07
CA SER A 357 4.91 47.02 -11.07
C SER A 357 5.78 47.74 -12.12
N GLU A 358 6.33 47.03 -13.12
CA GLU A 358 7.19 47.66 -14.14
C GLU A 358 6.39 48.60 -15.05
N ASN A 359 6.69 49.90 -15.01
CA ASN A 359 6.02 50.91 -15.83
C ASN A 359 6.46 50.87 -17.30
N GLY A 360 5.55 51.21 -18.21
CA GLY A 360 5.83 51.41 -19.63
C GLY A 360 5.96 50.13 -20.45
N LYS A 361 5.77 48.95 -19.84
CA LYS A 361 5.79 47.65 -20.53
C LYS A 361 4.40 47.02 -20.57
N THR A 362 4.21 46.10 -21.51
CA THR A 362 3.05 45.21 -21.53
C THR A 362 3.09 44.37 -20.26
N ALA A 363 2.04 44.48 -19.46
CA ALA A 363 1.89 43.74 -18.21
C ALA A 363 1.02 42.48 -18.38
N LEU A 364 0.07 42.49 -19.31
CA LEU A 364 -0.84 41.37 -19.56
C LEU A 364 -1.33 41.38 -21.01
N GLY A 365 -1.33 40.23 -21.68
CA GLY A 365 -1.92 40.05 -23.01
C GLY A 365 -2.76 38.78 -23.04
N ILE A 366 -4.03 38.90 -23.42
CA ILE A 366 -4.98 37.79 -23.50
C ILE A 366 -5.71 37.86 -24.84
N TYR A 367 -5.49 36.84 -25.65
CA TYR A 367 -6.08 36.66 -26.96
C TYR A 367 -6.78 35.30 -27.00
N ALA A 368 -8.05 35.29 -27.41
CA ALA A 368 -8.82 34.07 -27.57
C ALA A 368 -8.70 33.55 -29.01
N ASP A 369 -8.51 32.25 -29.20
CA ASP A 369 -8.47 31.63 -30.53
C ASP A 369 -9.81 31.76 -31.28
N LYS A 370 -10.91 31.88 -30.53
CA LYS A 370 -12.26 32.10 -31.06
C LYS A 370 -12.91 33.27 -30.34
N LYS A 371 -13.74 34.01 -31.06
CA LYS A 371 -14.54 35.09 -30.51
C LYS A 371 -15.45 34.57 -29.39
N LEU A 372 -15.41 35.22 -28.24
CA LEU A 372 -16.24 34.88 -27.07
C LEU A 372 -17.47 35.81 -27.02
N GLY A 373 -18.67 35.21 -26.98
CA GLY A 373 -19.96 35.88 -26.86
C GLY A 373 -20.58 36.36 -28.18
N ASP A 374 -21.82 36.82 -28.10
CA ASP A 374 -22.59 37.34 -29.23
C ASP A 374 -22.49 38.88 -29.30
N SER A 375 -22.11 39.39 -30.47
CA SER A 375 -21.92 40.81 -30.88
C SER A 375 -20.64 41.52 -30.37
N ASP A 376 -19.91 42.10 -31.33
CA ASP A 376 -18.82 43.11 -31.23
C ASP A 376 -17.52 42.83 -30.45
N SER A 377 -17.37 41.69 -29.76
CA SER A 377 -16.07 41.31 -29.18
C SER A 377 -15.05 40.90 -30.26
N TYR A 378 -13.81 41.39 -30.20
CA TYR A 378 -12.70 40.85 -30.99
C TYR A 378 -12.05 39.66 -30.26
N ASN A 379 -11.22 38.90 -30.97
CA ASN A 379 -10.41 37.84 -30.37
C ASN A 379 -9.43 38.39 -29.31
N LEU A 380 -8.98 39.64 -29.46
CA LEU A 380 -8.23 40.33 -28.41
C LEU A 380 -9.17 40.65 -27.24
N LEU A 381 -9.01 39.94 -26.13
CA LEU A 381 -9.81 40.18 -24.93
C LEU A 381 -9.24 41.34 -24.12
N HIS A 382 -7.91 41.34 -23.93
CA HIS A 382 -7.18 42.28 -23.09
C HIS A 382 -5.74 42.47 -23.56
N TRP A 383 -5.30 43.71 -23.72
CA TRP A 383 -3.90 44.09 -23.82
C TRP A 383 -3.63 45.20 -22.81
N GLY A 384 -3.06 44.85 -21.67
CA GLY A 384 -2.80 45.72 -20.54
C GLY A 384 -1.37 46.25 -20.55
N MET A 385 -1.23 47.57 -20.59
CA MET A 385 0.04 48.26 -20.35
C MET A 385 0.01 48.92 -18.98
N ASN A 386 1.08 48.74 -18.19
CA ASN A 386 1.21 49.40 -16.90
C ASN A 386 1.69 50.85 -17.10
N ASP A 387 0.97 51.79 -16.51
CA ASP A 387 1.21 53.24 -16.60
C ASP A 387 0.94 53.86 -15.23
N ASP A 388 2.01 54.09 -14.47
CA ASP A 388 1.98 54.74 -13.15
C ASP A 388 0.92 54.18 -12.20
N GLY A 389 0.95 52.85 -11.98
CA GLY A 389 0.04 52.16 -11.06
C GLY A 389 -1.39 52.02 -11.58
N LYS A 390 -1.61 52.29 -12.87
CA LYS A 390 -2.88 52.05 -13.58
C LYS A 390 -2.62 51.12 -14.75
N LEU A 391 -3.60 50.27 -15.06
CA LEU A 391 -3.56 49.43 -16.24
C LEU A 391 -4.36 50.08 -17.37
N LYS A 392 -3.67 50.55 -18.42
CA LYS A 392 -4.29 50.92 -19.69
C LYS A 392 -4.62 49.65 -20.45
N ASN A 393 -5.88 49.25 -20.44
CA ASN A 393 -6.34 48.01 -21.04
C ASN A 393 -7.03 48.26 -22.39
N TYR A 394 -6.37 47.86 -23.46
CA TYR A 394 -6.87 47.90 -24.83
C TYR A 394 -7.63 46.61 -25.15
N ARG A 395 -8.80 46.74 -25.79
CA ARG A 395 -9.64 45.61 -26.21
C ARG A 395 -10.06 45.71 -27.68
N ASP A 396 -9.86 46.88 -28.26
CA ASP A 396 -10.12 47.26 -29.64
C ASP A 396 -9.33 48.56 -29.93
N ILE A 397 -9.61 49.22 -31.06
CA ILE A 397 -8.97 50.46 -31.47
C ILE A 397 -9.42 51.70 -30.67
N SER A 398 -10.40 51.57 -29.78
CA SER A 398 -10.90 52.68 -28.96
C SER A 398 -9.95 53.05 -27.83
N VAL A 399 -10.27 54.15 -27.14
CA VAL A 399 -9.50 54.66 -26.00
C VAL A 399 -9.39 53.55 -24.93
N PRO A 400 -8.17 53.24 -24.43
CA PRO A 400 -7.98 52.17 -23.47
C PRO A 400 -8.78 52.42 -22.21
N LYS A 401 -9.40 51.36 -21.68
CA LYS A 401 -10.07 51.45 -20.39
C LYS A 401 -9.02 51.45 -19.29
N ILE A 402 -9.06 52.48 -18.45
CA ILE A 402 -8.19 52.57 -17.28
C ILE A 402 -8.77 51.66 -16.20
N LYS A 403 -7.98 50.66 -15.80
CA LYS A 403 -8.28 49.76 -14.68
C LYS A 403 -7.39 50.12 -13.51
N ARG A 404 -7.98 50.20 -12.31
CA ARG A 404 -7.24 50.39 -11.06
C ARG A 404 -6.51 49.10 -10.72
N LEU A 405 -5.23 49.22 -10.45
CA LEU A 405 -4.43 48.16 -9.86
C LEU A 405 -4.53 48.25 -8.33
N GLU A 406 -4.68 47.09 -7.69
CA GLU A 406 -4.62 46.99 -6.24
C GLU A 406 -3.29 46.35 -5.87
N ASN A 407 -2.50 47.06 -5.06
CA ASN A 407 -1.26 46.53 -4.54
C ASN A 407 -1.56 45.46 -3.47
N VAL A 408 -0.97 44.28 -3.63
CA VAL A 408 -1.16 43.11 -2.76
C VAL A 408 0.16 42.38 -2.56
N TYR A 409 0.23 41.59 -1.48
CA TYR A 409 1.35 40.70 -1.23
C TYR A 409 0.94 39.27 -1.55
N ALA A 410 1.36 38.74 -2.69
CA ALA A 410 1.06 37.37 -3.10
C ALA A 410 2.12 36.40 -2.56
N LEU A 411 1.70 35.23 -2.09
CA LEU A 411 2.65 34.16 -1.74
C LEU A 411 3.57 33.89 -2.94
N LYS A 412 4.86 33.68 -2.65
CA LYS A 412 5.80 33.21 -3.68
C LYS A 412 5.25 31.94 -4.35
N PRO A 413 5.47 31.74 -5.67
CA PRO A 413 4.81 30.67 -6.42
C PRO A 413 4.95 29.28 -5.77
N GLU A 414 6.17 28.90 -5.37
CA GLU A 414 6.46 27.63 -4.69
C GLU A 414 5.67 27.46 -3.38
N LEU A 415 5.50 28.54 -2.61
CA LEU A 415 4.73 28.53 -1.37
C LEU A 415 3.23 28.50 -1.65
N ALA A 416 2.74 29.21 -2.67
CA ALA A 416 1.34 29.18 -3.06
C ALA A 416 0.90 27.77 -3.52
N PHE A 417 1.74 27.09 -4.32
CA PHE A 417 1.49 25.69 -4.69
C PHE A 417 1.51 24.79 -3.46
N TYR A 418 2.54 24.87 -2.63
CA TYR A 418 2.64 24.09 -1.40
C TYR A 418 1.44 24.31 -0.46
N PHE A 419 1.03 25.57 -0.29
CA PHE A 419 -0.09 25.95 0.57
C PHE A 419 -1.41 25.30 0.14
N LEU A 420 -1.64 25.22 -1.18
CA LEU A 420 -2.84 24.61 -1.73
C LEU A 420 -2.81 23.08 -1.72
N THR A 421 -1.64 22.46 -1.90
CA THR A 421 -1.56 21.00 -2.07
C THR A 421 -1.24 20.23 -0.80
N ASN A 422 -0.34 20.73 0.06
CA ASN A 422 0.23 19.91 1.14
C ASN A 422 0.32 20.60 2.50
N TYR A 423 0.31 21.94 2.58
CA TYR A 423 0.57 22.68 3.81
C TYR A 423 -0.21 22.15 5.02
N PHE A 424 -1.53 22.03 4.90
CA PHE A 424 -2.33 21.64 6.04
C PHE A 424 -2.24 20.14 6.34
N GLU A 425 -2.12 19.28 5.32
CA GLU A 425 -1.85 17.85 5.53
C GLU A 425 -0.53 17.63 6.25
N ASP A 426 0.54 18.34 5.88
CA ASP A 426 1.84 18.23 6.52
C ASP A 426 1.81 18.77 7.96
N LEU A 427 1.13 19.90 8.19
CA LEU A 427 0.94 20.45 9.52
C LEU A 427 0.16 19.46 10.41
N LEU A 428 -0.93 18.91 9.89
CA LEU A 428 -1.78 17.95 10.62
C LEU A 428 -1.05 16.62 10.84
N GLN A 429 -0.30 16.12 9.85
CA GLN A 429 0.56 14.96 10.00
C GLN A 429 1.58 15.18 11.10
N HIS A 430 2.20 16.36 11.13
CA HIS A 430 3.14 16.69 12.19
C HIS A 430 2.46 16.67 13.56
N VAL A 431 1.24 17.22 13.68
CA VAL A 431 0.44 17.14 14.91
C VAL A 431 0.13 15.68 15.30
N ILE A 432 -0.39 14.87 14.38
CA ILE A 432 -0.73 13.45 14.61
C ILE A 432 0.53 12.67 15.02
N SER A 433 1.70 12.96 14.42
CA SER A 433 2.96 12.28 14.77
C SER A 433 3.45 12.56 16.21
N GLN A 434 2.94 13.62 16.85
CA GLN A 434 3.20 13.86 18.27
C GLN A 434 2.24 13.06 19.17
N CYS A 435 1.17 12.51 18.61
CA CYS A 435 0.27 11.59 19.28
C CYS A 435 0.87 10.18 19.20
N THR A 436 0.71 9.35 20.23
CA THR A 436 1.23 7.97 20.27
C THR A 436 0.49 6.98 19.35
N SER A 437 -0.52 7.46 18.63
CA SER A 437 -1.45 6.64 17.86
C SER A 437 -0.91 6.27 16.47
N GLU A 438 -1.18 5.04 16.05
CA GLU A 438 -0.87 4.60 14.68
C GLU A 438 -1.81 5.30 13.68
N TYR A 439 -1.29 5.67 12.52
CA TYR A 439 -2.09 6.28 11.45
C TYR A 439 -1.59 5.89 10.05
N ILE A 440 -2.49 6.02 9.08
CA ILE A 440 -2.21 5.87 7.64
C ILE A 440 -2.53 7.21 6.97
N LYS A 441 -1.63 7.72 6.13
CA LYS A 441 -1.84 8.94 5.32
C LYS A 441 -2.16 8.58 3.86
N ASN A 442 -2.98 9.37 3.18
CA ASN A 442 -3.39 9.20 1.77
C ASN A 442 -3.89 7.78 1.47
N PHE A 443 -4.83 7.32 2.29
CA PHE A 443 -5.38 5.98 2.18
C PHE A 443 -6.37 5.92 1.02
N HIS A 444 -5.98 5.26 -0.07
CA HIS A 444 -6.88 4.97 -1.19
C HIS A 444 -7.62 3.66 -0.96
N LEU A 445 -8.95 3.73 -1.05
CA LEU A 445 -9.85 2.61 -0.86
C LEU A 445 -10.52 2.24 -2.17
N SER A 446 -10.52 0.95 -2.52
CA SER A 446 -11.11 0.45 -3.76
C SER A 446 -12.00 -0.78 -3.54
N ILE A 447 -13.02 -0.91 -4.37
CA ILE A 447 -13.89 -2.10 -4.46
C ILE A 447 -14.02 -2.47 -5.93
N ASN A 448 -13.72 -3.73 -6.28
CA ASN A 448 -13.75 -4.23 -7.65
C ASN A 448 -12.89 -3.37 -8.60
N ASN A 449 -11.71 -2.97 -8.13
CA ASN A 449 -10.78 -2.06 -8.80
C ASN A 449 -11.34 -0.66 -9.08
N GLN A 450 -12.46 -0.27 -8.47
CA GLN A 450 -12.99 1.09 -8.54
C GLN A 450 -12.69 1.83 -7.24
N THR A 451 -12.00 2.97 -7.35
CA THR A 451 -11.67 3.82 -6.21
C THR A 451 -12.94 4.37 -5.57
N LEU A 452 -13.20 4.00 -4.32
CA LEU A 452 -14.29 4.49 -3.49
C LEU A 452 -13.97 5.88 -2.91
N GLY A 453 -12.69 6.15 -2.67
CA GLY A 453 -12.17 7.46 -2.28
C GLY A 453 -10.73 7.40 -1.80
N GLU A 454 -10.11 8.58 -1.72
CA GLU A 454 -8.85 8.83 -1.01
C GLU A 454 -9.18 9.44 0.35
N LEU A 455 -8.56 8.99 1.45
CA LEU A 455 -8.71 9.56 2.79
C LEU A 455 -7.38 10.16 3.22
N ASP A 456 -7.41 11.41 3.69
CA ASP A 456 -6.17 12.12 4.03
C ASP A 456 -5.46 11.44 5.22
N PHE A 457 -6.21 11.11 6.28
CA PHE A 457 -5.71 10.28 7.40
C PHE A 457 -6.74 9.28 7.91
N VAL A 458 -6.26 8.10 8.28
CA VAL A 458 -6.99 7.08 9.06
C VAL A 458 -6.18 6.80 10.32
N ILE A 459 -6.75 7.07 11.48
CA ILE A 459 -6.08 6.97 12.79
C ILE A 459 -6.69 5.83 13.59
N LYS A 460 -5.84 4.99 14.16
CA LYS A 460 -6.20 3.94 15.11
C LYS A 460 -6.26 4.53 16.52
N THR A 461 -7.33 4.22 17.24
CA THR A 461 -7.43 4.42 18.69
C THR A 461 -7.72 3.08 19.37
N ASP A 462 -7.88 3.09 20.70
CA ASP A 462 -8.12 1.87 21.48
C ASP A 462 -9.48 1.20 21.19
N ASN A 463 -10.48 1.93 20.70
CA ASN A 463 -11.83 1.38 20.51
C ASN A 463 -12.54 1.80 19.21
N LYS A 464 -11.92 2.68 18.41
CA LYS A 464 -12.52 3.23 17.18
C LYS A 464 -11.45 3.52 16.12
N ILE A 465 -11.92 3.73 14.91
CA ILE A 465 -11.09 4.20 13.80
C ILE A 465 -11.58 5.59 13.40
N CYS A 466 -10.68 6.56 13.45
CA CYS A 466 -10.98 7.95 13.12
C CYS A 466 -10.56 8.22 11.68
N ILE A 467 -11.51 8.69 10.87
CA ILE A 467 -11.28 9.13 9.49
C ILE A 467 -11.21 10.64 9.50
N VAL A 468 -10.06 11.19 9.15
CA VAL A 468 -9.80 12.63 9.18
C VAL A 468 -9.55 13.13 7.76
N GLU A 469 -10.38 14.08 7.34
CA GLU A 469 -10.22 14.83 6.10
C GLU A 469 -9.62 16.20 6.42
N ALA A 470 -8.52 16.53 5.75
CA ALA A 470 -7.81 17.79 5.85
C ALA A 470 -8.20 18.71 4.69
N LYS A 471 -8.52 19.96 4.99
CA LYS A 471 -8.81 20.99 3.99
C LYS A 471 -8.16 22.30 4.38
N THR A 472 -7.82 23.15 3.42
CA THR A 472 -7.23 24.46 3.69
C THR A 472 -8.26 25.48 4.19
N THR A 473 -9.53 25.31 3.82
CA THR A 473 -10.63 26.18 4.25
C THR A 473 -11.89 25.36 4.48
N LEU A 474 -12.46 25.45 5.67
CA LEU A 474 -13.78 24.90 6.00
C LEU A 474 -14.86 25.81 5.44
N ASN A 475 -15.79 25.23 4.67
CA ASN A 475 -16.93 25.94 4.10
C ASN A 475 -18.08 24.97 3.84
N ARG A 476 -19.25 25.51 3.47
CA ARG A 476 -20.47 24.73 3.21
C ARG A 476 -20.28 23.62 2.20
N PHE A 477 -19.66 23.93 1.05
CA PHE A 477 -19.54 22.96 -0.04
C PHE A 477 -18.60 21.80 0.31
N VAL A 478 -17.53 22.10 1.04
CA VAL A 478 -16.58 21.09 1.55
C VAL A 478 -17.29 20.17 2.55
N ILE A 479 -18.06 20.74 3.47
CA ILE A 479 -18.83 19.98 4.47
C ILE A 479 -19.85 19.05 3.80
N GLU A 480 -20.68 19.57 2.89
CA GLU A 480 -21.71 18.79 2.19
C GLU A 480 -21.09 17.65 1.36
N LYS A 481 -19.98 17.92 0.65
CA LYS A 481 -19.25 16.90 -0.11
C LYS A 481 -18.70 15.81 0.80
N PHE A 482 -18.21 16.17 1.98
CA PHE A 482 -17.69 15.19 2.94
C PHE A 482 -18.81 14.34 3.57
N GLN A 483 -20.01 14.90 3.81
CA GLN A 483 -21.18 14.10 4.22
C GLN A 483 -21.52 12.99 3.23
N GLU A 484 -21.48 13.29 1.92
CA GLU A 484 -21.71 12.28 0.88
C GLU A 484 -20.63 11.19 0.88
N LYS A 485 -19.38 11.57 1.07
CA LYS A 485 -18.23 10.65 1.15
C LYS A 485 -18.34 9.74 2.38
N CYS A 486 -18.62 10.30 3.56
CA CYS A 486 -18.79 9.54 4.80
C CYS A 486 -19.92 8.51 4.68
N PHE A 487 -21.05 8.86 4.05
CA PHE A 487 -22.12 7.90 3.83
C PHE A 487 -21.70 6.69 2.97
N LYS A 488 -20.86 6.89 1.94
CA LYS A 488 -20.29 5.79 1.14
C LYS A 488 -19.33 4.94 1.98
N LEU A 489 -18.51 5.57 2.81
CA LEU A 489 -17.56 4.89 3.69
C LEU A 489 -18.29 4.02 4.73
N ILE A 490 -19.29 4.55 5.43
CA ILE A 490 -20.10 3.78 6.39
C ILE A 490 -20.65 2.51 5.75
N LYS A 491 -21.18 2.61 4.53
CA LYS A 491 -21.66 1.43 3.79
C LYS A 491 -20.53 0.46 3.45
N GLY A 492 -19.40 0.98 2.96
CA GLY A 492 -18.23 0.17 2.60
C GLY A 492 -17.66 -0.60 3.78
N PHE A 493 -17.61 0.02 4.96
CA PHE A 493 -17.06 -0.55 6.19
C PHE A 493 -18.09 -1.34 7.02
N SER A 494 -19.36 -1.42 6.59
CA SER A 494 -20.43 -2.05 7.39
C SER A 494 -20.22 -3.52 7.75
N PHE A 495 -19.34 -4.23 7.02
CA PHE A 495 -18.95 -5.62 7.33
C PHE A 495 -17.90 -5.72 8.45
N LEU A 496 -17.25 -4.61 8.79
CA LEU A 496 -16.29 -4.49 9.87
C LEU A 496 -17.05 -4.06 11.11
N ASP A 497 -16.90 -4.82 12.19
CA ASP A 497 -17.55 -4.54 13.47
C ASP A 497 -16.67 -3.56 14.26
N VAL A 498 -16.49 -2.35 13.72
CA VAL A 498 -15.65 -1.29 14.29
C VAL A 498 -16.39 0.05 14.20
N LYS A 499 -16.30 0.84 15.29
CA LYS A 499 -16.86 2.18 15.32
C LYS A 499 -16.00 3.12 14.46
N LEU A 500 -16.64 3.83 13.54
CA LEU A 500 -16.01 4.88 12.75
C LEU A 500 -16.40 6.26 13.30
N GLU A 501 -15.43 7.15 13.42
CA GLU A 501 -15.67 8.57 13.70
C GLU A 501 -15.08 9.42 12.57
N PHE A 502 -15.81 10.47 12.17
CA PHE A 502 -15.47 11.28 11.01
C PHE A 502 -15.14 12.71 11.43
N TYR A 503 -13.98 13.18 11.01
CA TYR A 503 -13.49 14.53 11.30
C TYR A 503 -13.18 15.26 10.00
N LEU A 504 -13.66 16.49 9.90
CA LEU A 504 -13.30 17.41 8.83
C LEU A 504 -12.58 18.58 9.47
N ILE A 505 -11.28 18.66 9.22
CA ILE A 505 -10.40 19.63 9.91
C ILE A 505 -9.83 20.57 8.86
N ALA A 506 -9.81 21.86 9.20
CA ALA A 506 -9.14 22.90 8.44
C ALA A 506 -8.41 23.89 9.36
N PRO A 507 -7.43 24.66 8.86
CA PRO A 507 -6.84 25.75 9.60
C PRO A 507 -7.70 27.01 9.55
N TYR A 508 -8.48 27.21 8.48
CA TYR A 508 -9.28 28.42 8.27
C TYR A 508 -10.73 28.07 7.90
N SER A 509 -11.60 29.07 7.92
CA SER A 509 -13.01 28.95 7.55
C SER A 509 -13.50 30.14 6.72
N ASP A 510 -14.63 29.98 6.05
CA ASP A 510 -15.38 31.11 5.48
C ASP A 510 -16.76 31.29 6.14
N ASN A 511 -17.44 32.38 5.77
CA ASN A 511 -18.74 32.74 6.33
C ASN A 511 -19.87 31.78 5.93
N THR A 512 -19.69 30.91 4.94
CA THR A 512 -20.75 29.98 4.53
C THR A 512 -20.99 28.88 5.57
N CYS A 513 -20.04 28.65 6.47
CA CYS A 513 -20.21 27.78 7.63
C CYS A 513 -21.40 28.16 8.52
N GLU A 514 -21.77 29.45 8.58
CA GLU A 514 -22.94 29.94 9.33
C GLU A 514 -24.26 29.29 8.90
N THR A 515 -24.32 28.70 7.70
CA THR A 515 -25.47 27.90 7.25
C THR A 515 -25.82 26.77 8.23
N PHE A 516 -24.83 26.28 8.99
CA PHE A 516 -24.99 25.21 9.99
C PHE A 516 -25.22 25.71 11.42
N TRP A 517 -25.60 26.97 11.62
CA TRP A 517 -25.77 27.57 12.95
C TRP A 517 -26.64 26.76 13.93
N ASN A 518 -27.65 26.03 13.43
CA ASN A 518 -28.52 25.15 14.24
C ASN A 518 -27.76 24.00 14.95
N PHE A 519 -26.54 23.71 14.51
CA PHE A 519 -25.68 22.65 15.04
C PHE A 519 -24.51 23.21 15.86
N MET A 520 -24.39 24.53 15.98
CA MET A 520 -23.32 25.20 16.69
C MET A 520 -23.77 25.50 18.11
N GLU A 521 -23.09 24.90 19.08
CA GLU A 521 -23.26 25.22 20.50
C GLU A 521 -22.28 26.33 20.90
N GLU A 522 -22.64 27.11 21.92
CA GLU A 522 -21.70 28.07 22.51
C GLU A 522 -20.54 27.31 23.16
N MET A 523 -19.33 27.60 22.68
CA MET A 523 -18.10 27.02 23.18
C MET A 523 -17.09 28.14 23.44
N ASP A 524 -16.23 27.94 24.45
CA ASP A 524 -15.11 28.85 24.67
C ASP A 524 -14.17 28.82 23.46
N ASP A 525 -13.79 30.00 22.98
CA ASP A 525 -12.94 30.21 21.80
C ASP A 525 -13.41 29.66 20.43
N TYR A 526 -14.56 29.00 20.33
CA TYR A 526 -15.09 28.42 19.08
C TYR A 526 -16.48 28.93 18.72
N ASN A 527 -16.83 28.81 17.43
CA ASN A 527 -18.12 29.21 16.84
C ASN A 527 -18.42 30.72 16.99
N LYS A 528 -17.39 31.53 17.26
CA LYS A 528 -17.44 32.99 17.41
C LYS A 528 -16.13 33.62 16.92
N THR A 529 -16.17 34.90 16.59
CA THR A 529 -14.96 35.62 16.16
C THR A 529 -13.92 35.67 17.29
N ARG A 530 -12.64 35.55 16.93
CA ARG A 530 -11.50 35.60 17.85
C ARG A 530 -10.54 36.70 17.40
N ASP A 531 -10.09 37.52 18.36
CA ASP A 531 -9.16 38.62 18.10
C ASP A 531 -7.86 38.11 17.46
N GLY A 532 -7.37 38.84 16.45
CA GLY A 532 -6.15 38.49 15.72
C GLY A 532 -6.32 37.48 14.59
N LEU A 533 -7.54 36.99 14.34
CA LEU A 533 -7.88 36.13 13.19
C LEU A 533 -8.87 36.80 12.25
N ASN A 534 -8.70 36.54 10.95
CA ASN A 534 -9.61 37.01 9.91
C ASN A 534 -10.72 35.99 9.56
N CYS A 535 -10.80 34.89 10.30
CA CYS A 535 -11.82 33.86 10.14
C CYS A 535 -12.36 33.41 11.50
N THR A 536 -13.55 32.84 11.51
CA THR A 536 -14.17 32.28 12.72
C THR A 536 -13.64 30.87 12.97
N PRO A 537 -12.93 30.60 14.08
CA PRO A 537 -12.64 29.22 14.47
C PRO A 537 -13.96 28.47 14.75
N TYR A 538 -14.05 27.23 14.29
CA TYR A 538 -15.26 26.42 14.41
C TYR A 538 -14.96 25.09 15.09
N ASN A 539 -15.92 24.62 15.88
CA ASN A 539 -15.97 23.26 16.40
C ASN A 539 -17.44 22.89 16.62
N PHE A 540 -18.00 22.07 15.73
CA PHE A 540 -19.41 21.67 15.79
C PHE A 540 -19.64 20.31 15.14
N ASN A 541 -20.76 19.66 15.48
CA ASN A 541 -21.11 18.34 14.98
C ASN A 541 -22.33 18.41 14.06
N ILE A 542 -22.23 17.80 12.88
CA ILE A 542 -23.36 17.70 11.95
C ILE A 542 -23.75 16.24 11.71
N PRO A 543 -25.05 15.94 11.53
CA PRO A 543 -25.48 14.60 11.20
C PRO A 543 -25.12 14.23 9.76
N ILE A 544 -24.95 12.94 9.49
CA ILE A 544 -24.87 12.42 8.12
C ILE A 544 -26.31 12.16 7.64
N PRO A 545 -26.82 12.84 6.58
CA PRO A 545 -28.25 12.87 6.26
C PRO A 545 -28.93 11.50 6.08
N LYS A 546 -28.17 10.50 5.61
CA LYS A 546 -28.64 9.12 5.36
C LYS A 546 -28.15 8.10 6.40
N SER A 547 -27.54 8.56 7.48
CA SER A 547 -27.08 7.75 8.62
C SER A 547 -27.08 8.62 9.88
N ARG A 548 -28.26 8.84 10.44
CA ARG A 548 -28.48 9.84 11.52
C ARG A 548 -27.77 9.52 12.82
N GLU A 549 -27.38 8.27 13.03
CA GLU A 549 -26.61 7.81 14.19
C GLU A 549 -25.12 8.21 14.08
N ASN A 550 -24.66 8.58 12.87
CA ASN A 550 -23.29 9.00 12.62
C ASN A 550 -23.24 10.52 12.41
N ILE A 551 -22.20 11.12 12.95
CA ILE A 551 -21.93 12.56 12.87
C ILE A 551 -20.57 12.82 12.24
N ILE A 552 -20.37 14.05 11.78
CA ILE A 552 -19.08 14.59 11.40
C ILE A 552 -18.76 15.72 12.36
N THR A 553 -17.58 15.68 12.96
CA THR A 553 -17.04 16.80 13.74
C THR A 553 -16.28 17.72 12.79
N CYS A 554 -16.77 18.94 12.63
CA CYS A 554 -16.19 19.97 11.77
C CYS A 554 -15.37 20.95 12.62
N ILE A 555 -14.08 21.07 12.31
CA ILE A 555 -13.11 21.87 13.07
C ILE A 555 -12.39 22.85 12.13
N ALA A 556 -12.34 24.12 12.53
CA ALA A 556 -11.45 25.12 11.94
C ALA A 556 -10.56 25.72 13.04
N GLU A 557 -9.27 25.36 13.07
CA GLU A 557 -8.32 25.85 14.07
C GLU A 557 -6.95 26.15 13.44
N PRO A 558 -6.57 27.45 13.33
CA PRO A 558 -5.28 27.83 12.78
C PRO A 558 -4.11 27.70 13.77
N GLU A 559 -4.35 27.76 15.09
CA GLU A 559 -3.26 27.73 16.06
C GLU A 559 -2.77 26.32 16.35
N TYR A 560 -1.46 26.10 16.13
CA TYR A 560 -0.82 24.79 16.26
C TYR A 560 -1.06 24.11 17.62
N ASN A 561 -0.91 24.84 18.73
CA ASN A 561 -1.06 24.26 20.07
C ASN A 561 -2.50 23.83 20.39
N LYS A 562 -3.48 24.60 19.91
CA LYS A 562 -4.90 24.26 20.06
C LYS A 562 -5.26 23.06 19.17
N LEU A 563 -4.78 23.06 17.93
CA LEU A 563 -4.91 21.92 17.02
C LEU A 563 -4.30 20.65 17.61
N LEU A 564 -3.11 20.74 18.23
CA LEU A 564 -2.48 19.63 18.94
C LEU A 564 -3.36 19.09 20.07
N THR A 565 -3.98 19.96 20.85
CA THR A 565 -4.90 19.55 21.92
C THR A 565 -6.13 18.83 21.35
N ILE A 566 -6.72 19.37 20.27
CA ILE A 566 -7.87 18.76 19.59
C ILE A 566 -7.50 17.37 19.03
N VAL A 567 -6.39 17.27 18.31
CA VAL A 567 -5.97 16.01 17.67
C VAL A 567 -5.56 14.98 18.70
N ASN A 568 -4.92 15.38 19.81
CA ASN A 568 -4.66 14.48 20.94
C ASN A 568 -5.95 13.84 21.46
N ASN A 569 -7.04 14.62 21.58
CA ASN A 569 -8.35 14.09 22.01
C ASN A 569 -8.99 13.17 20.95
N ILE A 570 -8.71 13.38 19.66
CA ILE A 570 -9.15 12.49 18.58
C ILE A 570 -8.39 11.16 18.63
N CYS A 571 -7.10 11.21 19.02
CA CYS A 571 -6.20 10.07 19.05
C CYS A 571 -6.37 9.16 20.28
N GLN A 572 -7.08 9.64 21.31
CA GLN A 572 -7.56 8.87 22.46
C GLN A 572 -8.87 8.15 22.13
#